data_AF-A0A829CGR4-F1
#
_entry.id   AF-A0A829CGR4-F1
#
_cell.length_a   1.000
_cell.length_b   1.000
_cell.length_c   1.000
_cell.angle_alpha   90.00
_cell.angle_beta   90.00
_cell.angle_gamma   90.00
#
_symmetry.space_group_name_H-M   'P 1'
#
loop_
_entity.id
_entity.type
_entity.pdbx_description
1 polymer ?
#
loop_
_entity_poly.entity_id
_entity_poly.type
_entity_poly.pdbx_seq_one_letter_code
_entity_poly.pdbx_strand_id
1 'polypeptide(L)'
;MSQAQPRPAAPNPKRNVKAIRTVRFWMAPIATTLALMSALAALYLGGILNPMTNLRHFPIALVNEDAGPAGQQIVDGLVSGLDKNKFDIRVVSPDEARRLLDTAAVYGSALIPPTFSSQLRDFGASAVTPTRTDRPAITISTNPRAGTLAASIAGQTLTRALTVVNGKVGERLTAEVAAQTGGVALAGAAAAGLASPIDVKSTAYNPLPNGTGNGLSAFYYALLLLLAGFTGSIVVSTLVDSMLGYVPAEFGPVYCFAEQVNISRFRTLLVKWAVMVVLALLTSGVYLAIAHGLGMPIPLGWQVWLYGVFAIIAVGVTSSSLIAVLGSMGLLVSMLIFVILGLPSAGATVPLEAVPAFFRWLAQFEPMHQVFLGVRSLLYLNGNADAGLSQALTMTSIGLIIGLLLGGFITHLYDRSSFHRIPGAVEMAIAVEHQAQYQARQSARESSSEQP
;
A
#
# COMPACT_ATOMS: atom_id res chain seq x y z
N MET A 1 -15.29 6.79 -66.23
CA MET A 1 -14.77 5.50 -65.74
C MET A 1 -14.50 5.64 -64.25
N SER A 2 -15.42 5.17 -63.41
CA SER A 2 -15.37 5.31 -61.95
C SER A 2 -14.57 4.15 -61.36
N GLN A 3 -13.48 4.42 -60.64
CA GLN A 3 -12.73 3.39 -59.92
C GLN A 3 -13.56 2.88 -58.75
N ALA A 4 -13.93 1.60 -58.78
CA ALA A 4 -14.64 0.94 -57.70
C ALA A 4 -13.73 0.82 -56.46
N GLN A 5 -14.11 1.48 -55.38
CA GLN A 5 -13.49 1.27 -54.06
C GLN A 5 -13.74 -0.17 -53.58
N PRO A 6 -12.73 -0.83 -52.97
CA PRO A 6 -12.86 -2.19 -52.51
C PRO A 6 -13.84 -2.28 -51.33
N ARG A 7 -14.95 -3.02 -51.52
CA ARG A 7 -15.84 -3.45 -50.43
C ARG A 7 -15.01 -4.18 -49.36
N PRO A 8 -15.23 -3.94 -48.05
CA PRO A 8 -14.63 -4.76 -47.01
C PRO A 8 -15.08 -6.22 -47.20
N ALA A 9 -14.15 -7.11 -47.53
CA ALA A 9 -14.45 -8.52 -47.69
C ALA A 9 -14.97 -9.10 -46.37
N ALA A 10 -16.08 -9.83 -46.41
CA ALA A 10 -16.58 -10.58 -45.26
C ALA A 10 -15.45 -11.45 -44.66
N PRO A 11 -15.32 -11.52 -43.32
CA PRO A 11 -14.23 -12.27 -42.69
C PRO A 11 -14.31 -13.74 -43.10
N ASN A 12 -13.29 -14.21 -43.81
CA ASN A 12 -13.24 -15.61 -44.26
C ASN A 12 -13.16 -16.55 -43.04
N PRO A 13 -14.15 -17.42 -42.80
CA PRO A 13 -14.24 -18.22 -41.57
C PRO A 13 -13.08 -19.23 -41.42
N LYS A 14 -12.37 -19.54 -42.51
CA LYS A 14 -11.21 -20.45 -42.49
C LYS A 14 -9.87 -19.73 -42.30
N ARG A 15 -9.82 -18.39 -42.34
CA ARG A 15 -8.57 -17.61 -42.19
C ARG A 15 -7.98 -17.70 -40.78
N ASN A 16 -8.82 -17.89 -39.76
CA ASN A 16 -8.41 -17.96 -38.35
C ASN A 16 -7.82 -19.31 -37.94
N VAL A 17 -8.15 -20.43 -38.61
CA VAL A 17 -7.66 -21.77 -38.23
C VAL A 17 -6.16 -21.94 -38.52
N LYS A 18 -5.61 -21.23 -39.52
CA LYS A 18 -4.17 -21.22 -39.80
C LYS A 18 -3.36 -20.39 -38.80
N ALA A 19 -3.95 -19.35 -38.22
CA ALA A 19 -3.28 -18.51 -37.21
C ALA A 19 -2.93 -19.33 -35.96
N ILE A 20 -3.84 -20.21 -35.52
CA ILE A 20 -3.63 -21.14 -34.40
C ILE A 20 -2.45 -22.10 -34.64
N ARG A 21 -2.03 -22.32 -35.89
CA ARG A 21 -0.89 -23.21 -36.21
C ARG A 21 0.45 -22.47 -36.23
N THR A 22 0.47 -21.15 -36.04
CA THR A 22 1.73 -20.39 -36.05
C THR A 22 2.36 -20.33 -34.67
N VAL A 23 3.68 -20.52 -34.61
CA VAL A 23 4.46 -20.42 -33.36
C VAL A 23 4.26 -19.06 -32.68
N ARG A 24 4.12 -17.97 -33.46
CA ARG A 24 3.88 -16.62 -32.94
C ARG A 24 2.54 -16.48 -32.19
N PHE A 25 1.49 -17.19 -32.63
CA PHE A 25 0.19 -17.17 -31.96
C PHE A 25 0.25 -17.77 -30.55
N TRP A 26 1.07 -18.81 -30.36
CA TRP A 26 1.27 -19.42 -29.03
C TRP A 26 2.34 -18.71 -28.21
N MET A 27 3.48 -18.36 -28.82
CA MET A 27 4.59 -17.74 -28.09
C MET A 27 4.27 -16.35 -27.59
N ALA A 28 3.53 -15.51 -28.33
CA ALA A 28 3.24 -14.16 -27.88
C ALA A 28 2.47 -14.10 -26.53
N PRO A 29 1.31 -14.76 -26.35
CA PRO A 29 0.61 -14.75 -25.08
C PRO A 29 1.37 -15.50 -23.98
N ILE A 30 2.03 -16.62 -24.30
CA ILE A 30 2.82 -17.38 -23.31
C ILE A 30 3.99 -16.54 -22.81
N ALA A 31 4.82 -15.99 -23.71
CA ALA A 31 5.98 -15.19 -23.34
C ALA A 31 5.59 -13.92 -22.59
N THR A 32 4.51 -13.24 -23.02
CA THR A 32 4.02 -12.03 -22.33
C THR A 32 3.53 -12.35 -20.92
N THR A 33 2.73 -13.41 -20.78
CA THR A 33 2.20 -13.84 -19.48
C THR A 33 3.33 -14.33 -18.57
N LEU A 34 4.26 -15.14 -19.10
CA LEU A 34 5.41 -15.62 -18.35
C LEU A 34 6.28 -14.47 -17.88
N ALA A 35 6.59 -13.50 -18.76
CA ALA A 35 7.36 -12.31 -18.38
C ALA A 35 6.66 -11.52 -17.28
N LEU A 36 5.34 -11.32 -17.38
CA LEU A 36 4.55 -10.61 -16.36
C LEU A 36 4.54 -11.36 -15.02
N MET A 37 4.31 -12.68 -15.04
CA MET A 37 4.25 -13.51 -13.84
C MET A 37 5.63 -13.69 -13.20
N SER A 38 6.69 -13.79 -13.99
CA SER A 38 8.06 -13.80 -13.51
C SER A 38 8.46 -12.46 -12.89
N ALA A 39 8.05 -11.33 -13.50
CA ALA A 39 8.27 -10.01 -12.92
C ALA A 39 7.52 -9.87 -11.58
N LEU A 40 6.26 -10.32 -11.53
CA LEU A 40 5.47 -10.36 -10.29
C LEU A 40 6.19 -11.16 -9.19
N ALA A 41 6.60 -12.39 -9.50
CA ALA A 41 7.32 -13.24 -8.54
C ALA A 41 8.63 -12.59 -8.09
N ALA A 42 9.43 -12.07 -9.01
CA ALA A 42 10.70 -11.41 -8.70
C ALA A 42 10.51 -10.17 -7.82
N LEU A 43 9.50 -9.34 -8.09
CA LEU A 43 9.22 -8.14 -7.30
C LEU A 43 8.70 -8.49 -5.91
N TYR A 44 7.77 -9.44 -5.82
CA TYR A 44 7.19 -9.85 -4.54
C TYR A 44 8.21 -10.52 -3.63
N LEU A 45 8.94 -11.52 -4.13
CA LEU A 45 9.96 -12.22 -3.35
C LEU A 45 11.17 -11.31 -3.08
N GLY A 46 11.60 -10.55 -4.08
CA GLY A 46 12.73 -9.62 -3.96
C GLY A 46 12.51 -8.53 -2.90
N GLY A 47 11.25 -8.12 -2.69
CA GLY A 47 10.91 -7.14 -1.66
C GLY A 47 10.98 -7.68 -0.22
N ILE A 48 10.72 -8.97 0.00
CA ILE A 48 10.46 -9.52 1.35
C ILE A 48 11.51 -10.51 1.88
N LEU A 49 12.29 -11.17 1.02
CA LEU A 49 13.09 -12.33 1.45
C LEU A 49 14.24 -11.99 2.41
N ASN A 50 14.82 -10.79 2.31
CA ASN A 50 15.99 -10.41 3.09
C ASN A 50 15.83 -9.02 3.75
N PRO A 51 14.99 -8.89 4.80
CA PRO A 51 14.75 -7.58 5.42
C PRO A 51 15.98 -7.04 6.16
N MET A 52 16.73 -7.91 6.82
CA MET A 52 17.87 -7.50 7.65
C MET A 52 19.10 -7.02 6.84
N THR A 53 19.27 -7.49 5.61
CA THR A 53 20.37 -7.04 4.74
C THR A 53 20.09 -5.64 4.18
N ASN A 54 18.82 -5.34 3.92
CA ASN A 54 18.34 -4.08 3.37
C ASN A 54 18.03 -3.01 4.43
N LEU A 55 18.15 -3.34 5.72
CA LEU A 55 17.90 -2.43 6.83
C LEU A 55 18.73 -1.14 6.70
N ARG A 56 18.07 0.02 6.61
CA ARG A 56 18.70 1.34 6.47
C ARG A 56 17.88 2.39 7.21
N HIS A 57 18.54 3.22 8.03
CA HIS A 57 17.91 4.31 8.79
C HIS A 57 16.65 3.89 9.57
N PHE A 58 16.67 2.69 10.15
CA PHE A 58 15.56 2.12 10.91
C PHE A 58 15.33 2.93 12.21
N PRO A 59 14.18 3.59 12.36
CA PRO A 59 13.97 4.58 13.43
C PRO A 59 13.67 3.92 14.77
N ILE A 60 14.49 4.25 15.77
CA ILE A 60 14.30 3.89 17.18
C ILE A 60 14.51 5.11 18.08
N ALA A 61 13.70 5.23 19.12
CA ALA A 61 13.83 6.29 20.10
C ALA A 61 14.63 5.84 21.32
N LEU A 62 15.37 6.78 21.90
CA LEU A 62 16.06 6.60 23.15
C LEU A 62 15.71 7.75 24.09
N VAL A 63 15.27 7.41 25.29
CA VAL A 63 14.84 8.37 26.30
C VAL A 63 15.73 8.21 27.51
N ASN A 64 16.38 9.31 27.90
CA ASN A 64 17.13 9.40 29.13
C ASN A 64 16.47 10.40 30.08
N GLU A 65 15.84 9.91 31.14
CA GLU A 65 15.33 10.74 32.24
C GLU A 65 16.32 10.82 33.41
N ASP A 66 17.39 10.02 33.38
CA ASP A 66 18.42 9.99 34.41
C ASP A 66 19.38 11.17 34.24
N ALA A 67 19.43 12.04 35.25
CA ALA A 67 20.37 13.16 35.32
C ALA A 67 21.78 12.73 35.76
N GLY A 68 21.96 11.46 36.14
CA GLY A 68 23.23 10.92 36.59
C GLY A 68 24.13 10.42 35.45
N PRO A 69 25.41 10.13 35.75
CA PRO A 69 26.39 9.73 34.74
C PRO A 69 26.12 8.34 34.14
N ALA A 70 25.45 7.44 34.86
CA ALA A 70 25.19 6.09 34.36
C ALA A 70 24.18 6.11 33.21
N GLY A 71 23.11 6.92 33.29
CA GLY A 71 22.16 7.07 32.20
C GLY A 71 22.81 7.55 30.91
N GLN A 72 23.66 8.57 31.00
CA GLN A 72 24.40 9.06 29.83
C GLN A 72 25.34 7.99 29.25
N GLN A 73 26.01 7.19 30.09
CA GLN A 73 26.84 6.09 29.61
C GLN A 73 26.05 5.01 28.87
N ILE A 74 24.82 4.71 29.30
CA ILE A 74 23.94 3.79 28.55
C ILE A 74 23.62 4.40 27.18
N VAL A 75 23.28 5.69 27.14
CA VAL A 75 22.97 6.38 25.88
C VAL A 75 24.15 6.31 24.92
N ASP A 76 25.34 6.69 25.38
CA ASP A 76 26.54 6.68 24.57
C ASP A 76 26.89 5.24 24.12
N GLY A 77 26.70 4.26 25.00
CA GLY A 77 26.91 2.84 24.69
C GLY A 77 25.97 2.30 23.62
N LEU A 78 24.70 2.71 23.63
CA LEU A 78 23.71 2.33 22.62
C LEU A 78 23.98 3.03 21.27
N VAL A 79 24.25 4.34 21.31
CA VAL A 79 24.53 5.15 20.10
C VAL A 79 25.82 4.70 19.40
N SER A 80 26.84 4.31 20.17
CA SER A 80 28.11 3.81 19.62
C SER A 80 28.06 2.32 19.22
N GLY A 81 27.22 1.52 19.90
CA GLY A 81 27.13 0.08 19.67
C GLY A 81 26.25 -0.32 18.48
N LEU A 82 25.39 0.57 18.01
CA LEU A 82 24.49 0.32 16.88
C LEU A 82 25.05 0.89 15.57
N ASP A 83 24.85 0.16 14.47
CA ASP A 83 25.29 0.56 13.14
C ASP A 83 24.48 1.76 12.63
N LYS A 84 25.14 2.93 12.54
CA LYS A 84 24.53 4.20 12.11
C LYS A 84 23.97 4.18 10.69
N ASN A 85 24.42 3.27 9.83
CA ASN A 85 23.86 3.12 8.49
C ASN A 85 22.55 2.34 8.50
N LYS A 86 22.34 1.51 9.52
CA LYS A 86 21.16 0.64 9.67
C LYS A 86 20.10 1.25 10.56
N PHE A 87 20.49 1.95 11.63
CA PHE A 87 19.59 2.47 12.65
C PHE A 87 19.67 3.99 12.73
N ASP A 88 18.50 4.63 12.69
CA ASP A 88 18.34 6.04 13.01
C ASP A 88 17.95 6.16 14.50
N ILE A 89 18.91 6.55 15.33
CA ILE A 89 18.76 6.60 16.78
C ILE A 89 18.43 8.02 17.19
N ARG A 90 17.22 8.23 17.68
CA ARG A 90 16.72 9.55 18.10
C ARG A 90 16.71 9.64 19.61
N VAL A 91 17.65 10.40 20.17
CA VAL A 91 17.65 10.72 21.60
C VAL A 91 16.66 11.86 21.83
N VAL A 92 15.57 11.58 22.54
CA VAL A 92 14.42 12.49 22.66
C VAL A 92 13.86 12.52 24.09
N SER A 93 13.02 13.50 24.36
CA SER A 93 12.30 13.58 25.64
C SER A 93 11.22 12.48 25.73
N PRO A 94 10.74 12.14 26.95
CA PRO A 94 9.67 11.16 27.13
C PRO A 94 8.40 11.49 26.35
N ASP A 95 8.00 12.76 26.33
CA ASP A 95 6.81 13.21 25.61
C ASP A 95 6.97 13.12 24.09
N GLU A 96 8.16 13.43 23.58
CA GLU A 96 8.45 13.27 22.16
C GLU A 96 8.50 11.79 21.77
N ALA A 97 9.08 10.91 22.60
CA ALA A 97 9.05 9.47 22.35
C ALA A 97 7.62 8.92 22.29
N ARG A 98 6.72 9.36 23.18
CA ARG A 98 5.30 9.01 23.14
C ARG A 98 4.65 9.48 21.84
N ARG A 99 4.87 10.74 21.44
CA ARG A 99 4.37 11.25 20.15
C ARG A 99 4.87 10.42 18.97
N LEU A 100 6.16 10.10 18.91
CA LEU A 100 6.75 9.29 17.84
C LEU A 100 6.20 7.85 17.82
N LEU A 101 5.88 7.28 18.98
CA LEU A 101 5.23 5.96 19.06
C LEU A 101 3.76 6.04 18.62
N ASP A 102 3.01 7.05 19.08
CA ASP A 102 1.60 7.26 18.72
C ASP A 102 1.39 7.57 17.24
N THR A 103 2.37 8.20 16.59
CA THR A 103 2.36 8.47 15.14
C THR A 103 2.99 7.38 14.28
N ALA A 104 3.46 6.28 14.90
CA ALA A 104 4.19 5.21 14.21
C ALA A 104 5.46 5.68 13.47
N ALA A 105 6.07 6.80 13.92
CA ALA A 105 7.31 7.34 13.39
C ALA A 105 8.56 6.61 13.90
N VAL A 106 8.43 5.86 15.00
CA VAL A 106 9.46 4.94 15.51
C VAL A 106 8.85 3.56 15.81
N TYR A 107 9.65 2.51 15.64
CA TYR A 107 9.21 1.13 15.84
C TYR A 107 9.40 0.61 17.26
N GLY A 108 10.16 1.33 18.08
CA GLY A 108 10.28 1.11 19.51
C GLY A 108 11.13 2.19 20.18
N SER A 109 11.09 2.20 21.50
CA SER A 109 11.88 3.09 22.34
C SER A 109 12.55 2.34 23.49
N ALA A 110 13.71 2.80 23.93
CA ALA A 110 14.29 2.41 25.21
C ALA A 110 14.24 3.59 26.19
N LEU A 111 13.71 3.39 27.40
CA LEU A 111 13.58 4.40 28.44
C LEU A 111 14.45 4.05 29.63
N ILE A 112 15.33 4.99 29.98
CA ILE A 112 16.16 4.98 31.18
C ILE A 112 15.45 5.86 32.23
N PRO A 113 15.03 5.30 33.38
CA PRO A 113 14.24 6.02 34.38
C PRO A 113 15.08 7.07 35.13
N PRO A 114 14.44 8.08 35.74
CA PRO A 114 15.15 9.18 36.42
C PRO A 114 15.99 8.76 37.64
N THR A 115 15.72 7.58 38.20
CA THR A 115 16.41 7.01 39.36
C THR A 115 17.46 5.97 38.98
N PHE A 116 17.81 5.86 37.69
CA PHE A 116 18.68 4.79 37.19
C PHE A 116 20.08 4.83 37.82
N SER A 117 20.75 5.99 37.80
CA SER A 117 22.10 6.14 38.36
C SER A 117 22.13 5.88 39.86
N SER A 118 21.13 6.34 40.61
CA SER A 118 21.05 6.08 42.05
C SER A 118 20.84 4.60 42.34
N GLN A 119 19.87 3.96 41.66
CA GLN A 119 19.59 2.53 41.83
C GLN A 119 20.78 1.65 41.45
N LEU A 120 21.54 2.03 40.41
CA LEU A 120 22.74 1.28 40.03
C LEU A 120 23.83 1.35 41.11
N ARG A 121 24.04 2.53 41.71
CA ARG A 121 24.99 2.69 42.82
C ARG A 121 24.53 1.90 44.05
N ASP A 122 23.25 2.01 44.40
CA ASP A 122 22.67 1.31 45.55
C ASP A 122 22.72 -0.22 45.36
N PHE A 123 22.53 -0.68 44.11
CA PHE A 123 22.70 -2.09 43.74
C PHE A 123 24.16 -2.54 43.87
N GLY A 124 25.12 -1.73 43.42
CA GLY A 124 26.56 -1.99 43.64
C GLY A 124 26.92 -2.10 45.12
N ALA A 125 26.46 -1.15 45.95
CA ALA A 125 26.70 -1.13 47.38
C ALA A 125 26.04 -2.31 48.13
N SER A 126 24.89 -2.80 47.65
CA SER A 126 24.21 -3.98 48.19
C SER A 126 25.02 -5.28 48.05
N ALA A 127 26.01 -5.31 47.16
CA ALA A 127 26.87 -6.48 47.00
C ALA A 127 27.80 -6.71 48.22
N VAL A 128 28.05 -5.65 49.01
CA VAL A 128 28.96 -5.66 50.16
C VAL A 128 28.25 -5.33 51.48
N THR A 129 27.00 -4.88 51.41
CA THR A 129 26.20 -4.44 52.56
C THR A 129 24.95 -5.33 52.65
N PRO A 130 24.46 -5.73 53.85
CA PRO A 130 23.29 -6.62 53.98
C PRO A 130 21.95 -6.02 53.52
N THR A 131 21.94 -4.84 52.91
CA THR A 131 20.75 -4.19 52.34
C THR A 131 20.38 -4.83 51.01
N ARG A 132 19.14 -5.33 50.86
CA ARG A 132 18.65 -5.86 49.60
C ARG A 132 18.12 -4.73 48.71
N THR A 133 18.72 -4.57 47.54
CA THR A 133 18.30 -3.57 46.54
C THR A 133 17.92 -4.26 45.24
N ASP A 134 16.86 -3.79 44.60
CA ASP A 134 16.45 -4.28 43.28
C ASP A 134 17.38 -3.75 42.17
N ARG A 135 17.48 -4.50 41.08
CA ARG A 135 18.25 -4.08 39.90
C ARG A 135 17.58 -2.87 39.23
N PRO A 136 18.33 -1.85 38.79
CA PRO A 136 17.78 -0.80 37.95
C PRO A 136 17.21 -1.40 36.66
N ALA A 137 16.01 -0.97 36.28
CA ALA A 137 15.32 -1.48 35.10
C ALA A 137 15.32 -0.48 33.94
N ILE A 138 15.66 -0.93 32.74
CA ILE A 138 15.45 -0.19 31.49
C ILE A 138 14.26 -0.80 30.76
N THR A 139 13.33 0.04 30.34
CA THR A 139 12.11 -0.42 29.66
C THR A 139 12.22 -0.22 28.16
N ILE A 140 12.12 -1.30 27.39
CA ILE A 140 11.92 -1.27 25.95
C ILE A 140 10.41 -1.30 25.68
N SER A 141 9.94 -0.33 24.90
CA SER A 141 8.56 -0.25 24.44
C SER A 141 8.53 -0.46 22.93
N THR A 142 7.94 -1.57 22.48
CA THR A 142 7.82 -1.92 21.06
C THR A 142 6.49 -1.43 20.48
N ASN A 143 6.45 -1.05 19.21
CA ASN A 143 5.26 -0.45 18.58
C ASN A 143 4.61 -1.37 17.54
N PRO A 144 3.80 -2.37 17.95
CA PRO A 144 3.16 -3.30 17.02
C PRO A 144 2.15 -2.62 16.09
N ARG A 145 1.62 -1.45 16.46
CA ARG A 145 0.70 -0.65 15.62
C ARG A 145 1.40 -0.01 14.42
N ALA A 146 2.70 0.28 14.53
CA ALA A 146 3.52 0.73 13.41
C ALA A 146 3.82 -0.41 12.42
N GLY A 147 3.98 -1.63 12.92
CA GLY A 147 4.13 -2.85 12.14
C GLY A 147 4.78 -3.97 12.96
N THR A 148 4.23 -5.18 12.89
CA THR A 148 4.63 -6.29 13.77
C THR A 148 6.06 -6.77 13.54
N LEU A 149 6.49 -6.94 12.29
CA LEU A 149 7.86 -7.32 11.98
C LEU A 149 8.84 -6.22 12.44
N ALA A 150 8.49 -4.96 12.20
CA ALA A 150 9.31 -3.82 12.59
C ALA A 150 9.45 -3.71 14.11
N ALA A 151 8.35 -3.83 14.85
CA ALA A 151 8.34 -3.86 16.31
C ALA A 151 9.23 -5.00 16.87
N SER A 152 9.19 -6.18 16.22
CA SER A 152 10.04 -7.32 16.57
C SER A 152 11.53 -7.03 16.33
N ILE A 153 11.88 -6.46 15.17
CA ILE A 153 13.24 -6.03 14.84
C ILE A 153 13.74 -5.00 15.88
N ALA A 154 12.92 -4.00 16.22
CA ALA A 154 13.25 -2.97 17.21
C ALA A 154 13.51 -3.59 18.59
N GLY A 155 12.58 -4.42 19.09
CA GLY A 155 12.69 -5.08 20.39
C GLY A 155 13.92 -5.98 20.51
N GLN A 156 14.16 -6.84 19.51
CA GLN A 156 15.34 -7.71 19.48
C GLN A 156 16.65 -6.92 19.41
N THR A 157 16.68 -5.86 18.59
CA THR A 157 17.88 -5.01 18.44
C THR A 157 18.20 -4.29 19.75
N LEU A 158 17.21 -3.61 20.34
CA LEU A 158 17.39 -2.88 21.61
C LEU A 158 17.77 -3.83 22.75
N THR A 159 17.14 -5.01 22.82
CA THR A 159 17.47 -6.02 23.83
C THR A 159 18.91 -6.46 23.68
N ARG A 160 19.35 -6.82 22.47
CA ARG A 160 20.74 -7.25 22.21
C ARG A 160 21.75 -6.14 22.52
N ALA A 161 21.46 -4.91 22.12
CA ALA A 161 22.33 -3.76 22.40
C ALA A 161 22.44 -3.50 23.90
N LEU A 162 21.31 -3.52 24.63
CA LEU A 162 21.30 -3.39 26.08
C LEU A 162 22.00 -4.55 26.78
N THR A 163 21.92 -5.78 26.28
CA THR A 163 22.70 -6.90 26.84
C THR A 163 24.21 -6.64 26.77
N VAL A 164 24.71 -6.12 25.64
CA VAL A 164 26.13 -5.77 25.46
C VAL A 164 26.52 -4.63 26.40
N VAL A 165 25.68 -3.59 26.50
CA VAL A 165 25.93 -2.45 27.41
C VAL A 165 25.89 -2.90 28.87
N ASN A 166 24.94 -3.77 29.24
CA ASN A 166 24.78 -4.32 30.59
C ASN A 166 26.03 -5.10 31.03
N GLY A 167 26.61 -5.91 30.13
CA GLY A 167 27.88 -6.60 30.40
C GLY A 167 29.02 -5.62 30.71
N LYS A 168 29.17 -4.55 29.91
CA LYS A 168 30.19 -3.52 30.14
C LYS A 168 29.99 -2.75 31.44
N VAL A 169 28.74 -2.43 31.79
CA VAL A 169 28.41 -1.79 33.07
C VAL A 169 28.71 -2.75 34.22
N GLY A 170 28.39 -4.04 34.05
CA GLY A 170 28.68 -5.06 35.04
C GLY A 170 30.17 -5.27 35.29
N GLU A 171 31.01 -5.27 34.26
CA GLU A 171 32.47 -5.31 34.39
C GLU A 171 33.00 -4.13 35.20
N ARG A 172 32.53 -2.91 34.89
CA ARG A 172 32.93 -1.69 35.63
C ARG A 172 32.48 -1.73 37.08
N LEU A 173 31.21 -2.07 37.32
CA LEU A 173 30.64 -2.13 38.66
C LEU A 173 31.34 -3.20 39.50
N THR A 174 31.65 -4.36 38.91
CA THR A 174 32.41 -5.42 39.56
C THR A 174 33.82 -4.95 39.94
N ALA A 175 34.50 -4.20 39.06
CA ALA A 175 35.82 -3.64 39.33
C ALA A 175 35.78 -2.58 40.45
N GLU A 176 34.77 -1.71 40.46
CA GLU A 176 34.56 -0.72 41.52
C GLU A 176 34.32 -1.37 42.88
N VAL A 177 33.46 -2.39 42.94
CA VAL A 177 33.19 -3.13 44.18
C VAL A 177 34.44 -3.89 44.65
N ALA A 178 35.18 -4.54 43.75
CA ALA A 178 36.41 -5.25 44.10
C ALA A 178 37.49 -4.30 44.67
N ALA A 179 37.59 -3.07 44.14
CA ALA A 179 38.49 -2.05 44.68
C ALA A 179 38.08 -1.61 46.10
N GLN A 180 36.78 -1.52 46.38
CA GLN A 180 36.27 -1.15 47.72
C GLN A 180 36.45 -2.27 48.76
N THR A 181 36.38 -3.53 48.36
CA THR A 181 36.55 -4.67 49.27
C THR A 181 37.99 -5.15 49.42
N GLY A 182 38.95 -4.55 48.70
CA GLY A 182 40.33 -5.03 48.67
C GLY A 182 40.48 -6.40 48.01
N GLY A 183 39.57 -6.77 47.10
CA GLY A 183 39.61 -8.03 46.35
C GLY A 183 39.02 -9.24 47.09
N VAL A 184 38.28 -9.04 48.18
CA VAL A 184 37.58 -10.13 48.87
C VAL A 184 36.50 -10.73 47.96
N ALA A 185 36.45 -12.06 47.90
CA ALA A 185 35.48 -12.79 47.08
C ALA A 185 34.04 -12.52 47.54
N LEU A 186 33.21 -12.05 46.62
CA LEU A 186 31.78 -11.82 46.83
C LEU A 186 31.00 -13.14 46.84
N ALA A 187 29.85 -13.16 47.52
CA ALA A 187 28.91 -14.28 47.42
C ALA A 187 28.48 -14.49 45.96
N GLY A 188 28.31 -15.75 45.53
CA GLY A 188 28.05 -16.09 44.12
C GLY A 188 26.81 -15.40 43.53
N ALA A 189 25.76 -15.18 44.32
CA ALA A 189 24.57 -14.44 43.89
C ALA A 189 24.84 -12.94 43.66
N ALA A 190 25.68 -12.32 44.51
CA ALA A 190 26.11 -10.93 44.33
C ALA A 190 27.00 -10.78 43.10
N ALA A 191 27.97 -11.69 42.91
CA ALA A 191 28.83 -11.70 41.72
C ALA A 191 28.02 -11.86 40.41
N ALA A 192 27.04 -12.77 40.38
CA ALA A 192 26.17 -12.94 39.22
C ALA A 192 25.25 -11.72 38.98
N GLY A 193 24.81 -11.06 40.06
CA GLY A 193 24.07 -9.81 39.99
C GLY A 193 24.89 -8.68 39.39
N LEU A 194 26.13 -8.51 39.83
CA LEU A 194 27.05 -7.49 39.33
C LEU A 194 27.51 -7.74 37.90
N ALA A 195 27.53 -8.98 37.42
CA ALA A 195 27.82 -9.28 36.01
C ALA A 195 26.70 -8.81 35.05
N SER A 196 25.48 -8.64 35.55
CA SER A 196 24.29 -8.21 34.78
C SER A 196 23.40 -7.27 35.61
N PRO A 197 23.91 -6.08 35.98
CA PRO A 197 23.29 -5.25 37.01
C PRO A 197 21.98 -4.61 36.54
N ILE A 198 21.71 -4.56 35.24
CA ILE A 198 20.51 -3.94 34.66
C ILE A 198 19.47 -5.02 34.33
N ASP A 199 18.23 -4.79 34.75
CA ASP A 199 17.07 -5.57 34.29
C ASP A 199 16.49 -4.93 33.01
N VAL A 200 16.28 -5.73 31.96
CA VAL A 200 15.78 -5.24 30.66
C VAL A 200 14.36 -5.75 30.47
N LYS A 201 13.38 -4.85 30.59
CA LYS A 201 11.96 -5.17 30.45
C LYS A 201 11.46 -4.78 29.07
N SER A 202 10.96 -5.73 28.29
CA SER A 202 10.36 -5.45 26.98
C SER A 202 8.85 -5.57 27.04
N THR A 203 8.14 -4.51 26.68
CA THR A 203 6.67 -4.46 26.62
C THR A 203 6.18 -3.90 25.29
N ALA A 204 4.94 -4.20 24.92
CA ALA A 204 4.29 -3.58 23.78
C ALA A 204 3.66 -2.25 24.20
N TYR A 205 4.03 -1.16 23.54
CA TYR A 205 3.38 0.13 23.68
C TYR A 205 2.03 0.09 22.99
N ASN A 206 0.96 0.40 23.73
CA ASN A 206 -0.42 0.37 23.25
C ASN A 206 -0.72 -0.90 22.43
N PRO A 207 -0.76 -2.10 23.06
CA PRO A 207 -0.90 -3.36 22.36
C PRO A 207 -2.13 -3.37 21.45
N LEU A 208 -2.03 -4.15 20.38
CA LEU A 208 -3.15 -4.36 19.47
C LEU A 208 -4.21 -5.24 20.14
N PRO A 209 -5.50 -4.89 20.03
CA PRO A 209 -6.57 -5.77 20.49
C PRO A 209 -6.64 -7.05 19.66
N ASN A 210 -7.30 -8.07 20.22
CA ASN A 210 -7.67 -9.28 19.50
C ASN A 210 -8.53 -8.95 18.27
N GLY A 211 -8.50 -9.81 17.24
CA GLY A 211 -9.23 -9.58 15.98
C GLY A 211 -8.52 -8.67 14.97
N THR A 212 -7.29 -8.21 15.25
CA THR A 212 -6.48 -7.39 14.33
C THR A 212 -5.52 -8.22 13.45
N GLY A 213 -5.39 -9.53 13.70
CA GLY A 213 -4.43 -10.39 13.01
C GLY A 213 -2.98 -9.92 13.21
N ASN A 214 -2.61 -9.51 14.44
CA ASN A 214 -1.33 -8.87 14.75
C ASN A 214 -1.04 -7.68 13.83
N GLY A 215 -2.04 -6.82 13.63
CA GLY A 215 -1.90 -5.59 12.86
C GLY A 215 -2.11 -5.77 11.35
N LEU A 216 -2.11 -7.00 10.84
CA LEU A 216 -2.28 -7.27 9.40
C LEU A 216 -3.68 -6.96 8.88
N SER A 217 -4.71 -6.81 9.74
CA SER A 217 -6.06 -6.49 9.26
C SER A 217 -6.10 -5.13 8.53
N ALA A 218 -5.33 -4.13 8.95
CA ALA A 218 -5.18 -2.86 8.23
C ALA A 218 -4.61 -3.04 6.81
N PHE A 219 -3.62 -3.93 6.65
CA PHE A 219 -3.06 -4.25 5.33
C PHE A 219 -4.08 -4.92 4.43
N TYR A 220 -4.76 -5.97 4.93
CA TYR A 220 -5.78 -6.68 4.14
C TYR A 220 -6.99 -5.79 3.83
N TYR A 221 -7.39 -4.92 4.75
CA TYR A 221 -8.48 -3.98 4.52
C TYR A 221 -8.11 -2.96 3.44
N ALA A 222 -6.88 -2.41 3.47
CA ALA A 222 -6.37 -1.55 2.41
C ALA A 222 -6.32 -2.27 1.04
N LEU A 223 -5.88 -3.53 1.03
CA LEU A 223 -5.85 -4.36 -0.17
C LEU A 223 -7.26 -4.58 -0.74
N LEU A 224 -8.25 -4.83 0.12
CA LEU A 224 -9.65 -4.96 -0.30
C LEU A 224 -10.16 -3.67 -0.97
N LEU A 225 -9.91 -2.51 -0.37
CA LEU A 225 -10.31 -1.21 -0.96
C LEU A 225 -9.67 -0.99 -2.34
N LEU A 226 -8.37 -1.30 -2.46
CA LEU A 226 -7.64 -1.17 -3.72
C LEU A 226 -8.19 -2.12 -4.79
N LEU A 227 -8.43 -3.39 -4.42
CA LEU A 227 -9.00 -4.41 -5.30
C LEU A 227 -10.44 -4.06 -5.70
N ALA A 228 -11.24 -3.48 -4.81
CA ALA A 228 -12.58 -2.99 -5.12
C ALA A 228 -12.54 -1.86 -6.16
N GLY A 229 -11.64 -0.88 -6.01
CA GLY A 229 -11.45 0.18 -7.00
C GLY A 229 -10.97 -0.36 -8.35
N PHE A 230 -9.91 -1.17 -8.34
CA PHE A 230 -9.33 -1.72 -9.56
C PHE A 230 -10.27 -2.72 -10.26
N THR A 231 -10.67 -3.79 -9.58
CA THR A 231 -11.55 -4.82 -10.16
C THR A 231 -12.92 -4.24 -10.49
N GLY A 232 -13.45 -3.37 -9.63
CA GLY A 232 -14.70 -2.64 -9.89
C GLY A 232 -14.62 -1.83 -11.18
N SER A 233 -13.51 -1.13 -11.43
CA SER A 233 -13.33 -0.38 -12.67
C SER A 233 -13.34 -1.25 -13.93
N ILE A 234 -12.82 -2.48 -13.85
CA ILE A 234 -12.83 -3.44 -14.96
C ILE A 234 -14.27 -3.87 -15.23
N VAL A 235 -14.98 -4.31 -14.18
CA VAL A 235 -16.36 -4.77 -14.28
C VAL A 235 -17.26 -3.65 -14.81
N VAL A 236 -17.17 -2.44 -14.24
CA VAL A 236 -17.92 -1.27 -14.68
C VAL A 236 -17.57 -0.90 -16.12
N SER A 237 -16.28 -0.92 -16.50
CA SER A 237 -15.88 -0.57 -17.86
C SER A 237 -16.46 -1.55 -18.89
N THR A 238 -16.38 -2.85 -18.61
CA THR A 238 -16.90 -3.91 -19.48
C THR A 238 -18.42 -3.85 -19.55
N LEU A 239 -19.13 -3.79 -18.42
CA LEU A 239 -20.60 -3.79 -18.39
C LEU A 239 -21.19 -2.54 -19.03
N VAL A 240 -20.63 -1.34 -18.76
CA VAL A 240 -21.10 -0.10 -19.38
C VAL A 240 -20.85 -0.13 -20.89
N ASP A 241 -19.69 -0.57 -21.34
CA ASP A 241 -19.42 -0.70 -22.78
C ASP A 241 -20.33 -1.74 -23.45
N SER A 242 -20.67 -2.82 -22.74
CA SER A 242 -21.61 -3.83 -23.22
C SER A 242 -23.05 -3.32 -23.30
N MET A 243 -23.52 -2.61 -22.28
CA MET A 243 -24.87 -2.01 -22.28
C MET A 243 -25.03 -0.93 -23.36
N LEU A 244 -23.94 -0.25 -23.75
CA LEU A 244 -23.94 0.76 -24.82
C LEU A 244 -23.74 0.16 -26.22
N GLY A 245 -23.61 -1.17 -26.35
CA GLY A 245 -23.48 -1.86 -27.63
C GLY A 245 -22.07 -1.86 -28.24
N TYR A 246 -21.04 -1.44 -27.49
CA TYR A 246 -19.65 -1.41 -27.98
C TYR A 246 -18.91 -2.74 -27.84
N VAL A 247 -19.33 -3.58 -26.91
CA VAL A 247 -18.78 -4.92 -26.67
C VAL A 247 -19.94 -5.89 -26.52
N PRO A 248 -19.97 -7.05 -27.19
CA PRO A 248 -21.02 -8.03 -26.95
C PRO A 248 -21.07 -8.43 -25.47
N ALA A 249 -22.26 -8.43 -24.88
CA ALA A 249 -22.47 -9.01 -23.57
C ALA A 249 -22.55 -10.53 -23.73
N GLU A 250 -21.60 -11.25 -23.16
CA GLU A 250 -21.56 -12.70 -23.17
C GLU A 250 -21.83 -13.22 -21.76
N PHE A 251 -23.05 -13.71 -21.51
CA PHE A 251 -23.41 -14.39 -20.27
C PHE A 251 -23.67 -15.87 -20.57
N GLY A 252 -22.60 -16.66 -20.56
CA GLY A 252 -22.65 -18.09 -20.90
C GLY A 252 -23.14 -18.29 -22.35
N PRO A 253 -24.27 -18.98 -22.61
CA PRO A 253 -24.78 -19.20 -23.96
C PRO A 253 -25.50 -17.98 -24.56
N VAL A 254 -25.77 -16.93 -23.77
CA VAL A 254 -26.55 -15.77 -24.20
C VAL A 254 -25.62 -14.68 -24.74
N TYR A 255 -25.76 -14.39 -26.04
CA TYR A 255 -25.09 -13.29 -26.73
C TYR A 255 -26.10 -12.16 -26.94
N CYS A 256 -25.93 -11.04 -26.25
CA CYS A 256 -26.75 -9.86 -26.45
C CYS A 256 -25.92 -8.73 -27.08
N PHE A 257 -26.32 -8.31 -28.28
CA PHE A 257 -25.88 -7.06 -28.89
C PHE A 257 -26.92 -5.99 -28.59
N ALA A 258 -26.61 -5.05 -27.70
CA ALA A 258 -27.43 -3.86 -27.52
C ALA A 258 -27.32 -2.96 -28.76
N GLU A 259 -28.40 -2.26 -29.12
CA GLU A 259 -28.35 -1.23 -30.16
C GLU A 259 -27.33 -0.14 -29.76
N GLN A 260 -26.44 0.20 -30.69
CA GLN A 260 -25.33 1.10 -30.41
C GLN A 260 -25.83 2.52 -30.17
N VAL A 261 -25.61 3.03 -28.96
CA VAL A 261 -25.96 4.40 -28.62
C VAL A 261 -24.80 5.33 -28.98
N ASN A 262 -25.08 6.38 -29.78
CA ASN A 262 -24.12 7.41 -30.16
C ASN A 262 -23.73 8.28 -28.95
N ILE A 263 -22.79 7.82 -28.13
CA ILE A 263 -22.25 8.53 -26.97
C ILE A 263 -20.74 8.72 -27.17
N SER A 264 -20.28 9.97 -27.00
CA SER A 264 -18.85 10.34 -27.04
C SER A 264 -18.04 9.61 -25.97
N ARG A 265 -16.74 9.38 -26.19
CA ARG A 265 -15.88 8.65 -25.23
C ARG A 265 -15.85 9.31 -23.87
N PHE A 266 -15.82 10.65 -23.84
CA PHE A 266 -15.83 11.42 -22.60
C PHE A 266 -17.13 11.22 -21.80
N ARG A 267 -18.30 11.31 -22.45
CA ARG A 267 -19.60 11.06 -21.79
C ARG A 267 -19.72 9.63 -21.26
N THR A 268 -19.24 8.64 -22.01
CA THR A 268 -19.19 7.25 -21.53
C THR A 268 -18.29 7.10 -20.31
N LEU A 269 -17.15 7.80 -20.28
CA LEU A 269 -16.25 7.83 -19.12
C LEU A 269 -16.90 8.49 -17.90
N LEU A 270 -17.64 9.59 -18.08
CA LEU A 270 -18.41 10.21 -17.00
C LEU A 270 -19.45 9.26 -16.39
N VAL A 271 -20.15 8.48 -17.21
CA VAL A 271 -21.07 7.44 -16.72
C VAL A 271 -20.33 6.38 -15.91
N LYS A 272 -19.18 5.91 -16.40
CA LYS A 272 -18.33 4.95 -15.66
C LYS A 272 -17.90 5.53 -14.31
N TRP A 273 -17.48 6.78 -14.25
CA TRP A 273 -17.12 7.44 -12.99
C TRP A 273 -18.31 7.58 -12.04
N ALA A 274 -19.50 7.95 -12.54
CA ALA A 274 -20.70 8.04 -11.71
C ALA A 274 -21.09 6.67 -11.11
N VAL A 275 -21.04 5.60 -11.90
CA VAL A 275 -21.28 4.23 -11.42
C VAL A 275 -20.22 3.84 -10.39
N MET A 276 -18.95 4.19 -10.61
CA MET A 276 -17.88 3.93 -9.64
C MET A 276 -18.10 4.62 -8.29
N VAL A 277 -18.65 5.85 -8.26
CA VAL A 277 -18.98 6.56 -7.01
C VAL A 277 -20.06 5.82 -6.22
N VAL A 278 -21.13 5.39 -6.90
CA VAL A 278 -22.20 4.61 -6.26
C VAL A 278 -21.67 3.27 -5.74
N LEU A 279 -20.87 2.58 -6.56
CA LEU A 279 -20.24 1.32 -6.15
C LEU A 279 -19.34 1.52 -4.93
N ALA A 280 -18.54 2.59 -4.88
CA ALA A 280 -17.66 2.88 -3.75
C ALA A 280 -18.42 3.07 -2.43
N LEU A 281 -19.52 3.83 -2.45
CA LEU A 281 -20.40 4.05 -1.29
C LEU A 281 -20.91 2.71 -0.72
N LEU A 282 -21.40 1.84 -1.59
CA LEU A 282 -21.95 0.54 -1.22
C LEU A 282 -20.85 -0.42 -0.76
N THR A 283 -19.80 -0.59 -1.56
CA THR A 283 -18.72 -1.55 -1.28
C THR A 283 -17.98 -1.22 0.00
N SER A 284 -17.68 0.06 0.26
CA SER A 284 -17.04 0.44 1.53
C SER A 284 -17.94 0.15 2.73
N GLY A 285 -19.26 0.35 2.61
CA GLY A 285 -20.22 0.02 3.66
C GLY A 285 -20.29 -1.49 3.92
N VAL A 286 -20.35 -2.29 2.86
CA VAL A 286 -20.34 -3.75 2.93
C VAL A 286 -19.04 -4.27 3.57
N TYR A 287 -17.89 -3.72 3.21
CA TYR A 287 -16.61 -4.10 3.82
C TYR A 287 -16.55 -3.77 5.31
N LEU A 288 -17.06 -2.62 5.72
CA LEU A 288 -17.17 -2.27 7.14
C LEU A 288 -18.07 -3.26 7.89
N ALA A 289 -19.23 -3.61 7.32
CA ALA A 289 -20.17 -4.56 7.91
C ALA A 289 -19.58 -5.97 8.04
N ILE A 290 -18.90 -6.46 7.00
CA ILE A 290 -18.20 -7.77 7.01
C ILE A 290 -17.08 -7.76 8.05
N ALA A 291 -16.25 -6.72 8.08
CA ALA A 291 -15.15 -6.61 9.04
C ALA A 291 -15.67 -6.61 10.48
N HIS A 292 -16.73 -5.85 10.76
CA HIS A 292 -17.38 -5.85 12.06
C HIS A 292 -17.98 -7.22 12.41
N GLY A 293 -18.67 -7.87 11.46
CA GLY A 293 -19.24 -9.22 11.65
C GLY A 293 -18.21 -10.31 11.88
N LEU A 294 -16.98 -10.14 11.38
CA LEU A 294 -15.84 -11.04 11.64
C LEU A 294 -15.10 -10.71 12.95
N GLY A 295 -15.54 -9.70 13.71
CA GLY A 295 -14.94 -9.32 14.99
C GLY A 295 -13.69 -8.44 14.89
N MET A 296 -13.47 -7.79 13.74
CA MET A 296 -12.39 -6.81 13.61
C MET A 296 -12.73 -5.53 14.41
N PRO A 297 -11.82 -5.03 15.27
CA PRO A 297 -12.06 -3.80 16.01
C PRO A 297 -11.92 -2.58 15.08
N ILE A 298 -12.96 -1.75 15.04
CA ILE A 298 -13.04 -0.57 14.17
C ILE A 298 -13.46 0.64 15.01
N PRO A 299 -12.49 1.38 15.61
CA PRO A 299 -12.82 2.48 16.52
C PRO A 299 -13.46 3.68 15.80
N LEU A 300 -12.99 3.99 14.59
CA LEU A 300 -13.43 5.14 13.80
C LEU A 300 -14.25 4.69 12.57
N GLY A 301 -15.36 3.98 12.80
CA GLY A 301 -16.13 3.34 11.73
C GLY A 301 -16.60 4.29 10.63
N TRP A 302 -17.06 5.49 11.00
CA TRP A 302 -17.50 6.50 10.03
C TRP A 302 -16.35 7.02 9.16
N GLN A 303 -15.19 7.31 9.77
CA GLN A 303 -14.02 7.80 9.06
C GLN A 303 -13.40 6.71 8.18
N VAL A 304 -13.38 5.45 8.65
CA VAL A 304 -12.94 4.29 7.85
C VAL A 304 -13.83 4.11 6.64
N TRP A 305 -15.16 4.27 6.79
CA TRP A 305 -16.08 4.24 5.67
C TRP A 305 -15.82 5.38 4.67
N LEU A 306 -15.74 6.62 5.13
CA LEU A 306 -15.46 7.78 4.26
C LEU A 306 -14.14 7.63 3.50
N TYR A 307 -13.08 7.22 4.20
CA TYR A 307 -11.79 6.98 3.58
C TYR A 307 -11.83 5.81 2.60
N GLY A 308 -12.56 4.74 2.93
CA GLY A 308 -12.76 3.60 2.03
C GLY A 308 -13.47 3.99 0.74
N VAL A 309 -14.55 4.77 0.83
CA VAL A 309 -15.24 5.36 -0.33
C VAL A 309 -14.27 6.17 -1.17
N PHE A 310 -13.52 7.06 -0.52
CA PHE A 310 -12.56 7.93 -1.20
C PHE A 310 -11.45 7.14 -1.93
N ALA A 311 -10.87 6.13 -1.29
CA ALA A 311 -9.85 5.27 -1.87
C ALA A 311 -10.39 4.47 -3.07
N ILE A 312 -11.58 3.88 -2.96
CA ILE A 312 -12.22 3.12 -4.05
C ILE A 312 -12.50 4.04 -5.25
N ILE A 313 -12.99 5.27 -5.01
CA ILE A 313 -13.22 6.26 -6.06
C ILE A 313 -11.90 6.62 -6.73
N ALA A 314 -10.86 6.98 -5.97
CA ALA A 314 -9.58 7.40 -6.52
C ALA A 314 -8.95 6.31 -7.41
N VAL A 315 -8.91 5.07 -6.92
CA VAL A 315 -8.36 3.93 -7.67
C VAL A 315 -9.23 3.59 -8.86
N GLY A 316 -10.55 3.55 -8.68
CA GLY A 316 -11.49 3.17 -9.73
C GLY A 316 -11.59 4.18 -10.86
N VAL A 317 -11.59 5.48 -10.56
CA VAL A 317 -11.54 6.56 -11.54
C VAL A 317 -10.21 6.51 -12.30
N THR A 318 -9.09 6.36 -11.60
CA THR A 318 -7.77 6.28 -12.25
C THR A 318 -7.66 5.06 -13.17
N SER A 319 -8.09 3.90 -12.70
CA SER A 319 -8.06 2.66 -13.47
C SER A 319 -9.01 2.71 -14.68
N SER A 320 -10.26 3.15 -14.50
CA SER A 320 -11.19 3.31 -15.63
C SER A 320 -10.72 4.33 -16.65
N SER A 321 -10.00 5.37 -16.21
CA SER A 321 -9.37 6.36 -17.10
C SER A 321 -8.24 5.76 -17.92
N LEU A 322 -7.35 4.98 -17.30
CA LEU A 322 -6.31 4.24 -18.02
C LEU A 322 -6.89 3.29 -19.06
N ILE A 323 -7.96 2.56 -18.71
CA ILE A 323 -8.69 1.68 -19.64
C ILE A 323 -9.31 2.48 -20.78
N ALA A 324 -9.91 3.64 -20.51
CA ALA A 324 -10.50 4.49 -21.54
C ALA A 324 -9.48 5.09 -22.51
N VAL A 325 -8.27 5.40 -22.02
CA VAL A 325 -7.17 5.97 -22.81
C VAL A 325 -6.43 4.92 -23.62
N LEU A 326 -6.10 3.78 -23.01
CA LEU A 326 -5.20 2.77 -23.57
C LEU A 326 -5.94 1.48 -24.04
N GLY A 327 -7.25 1.38 -23.84
CA GLY A 327 -8.03 0.18 -24.13
C GLY A 327 -7.58 -1.01 -23.30
N SER A 328 -7.44 -2.20 -23.93
CA SER A 328 -6.98 -3.42 -23.26
C SER A 328 -5.58 -3.29 -22.64
N MET A 329 -4.75 -2.36 -23.14
CA MET A 329 -3.44 -2.11 -22.53
C MET A 329 -3.54 -1.34 -21.23
N GLY A 330 -4.59 -0.54 -21.05
CA GLY A 330 -4.88 0.13 -19.79
C GLY A 330 -5.13 -0.85 -18.66
N LEU A 331 -5.73 -2.01 -18.94
CA LEU A 331 -5.91 -3.07 -17.95
C LEU A 331 -4.56 -3.59 -17.42
N LEU A 332 -3.60 -3.85 -18.31
CA LEU A 332 -2.28 -4.34 -17.91
C LEU A 332 -1.47 -3.28 -17.16
N VAL A 333 -1.56 -2.01 -17.59
CA VAL A 333 -0.91 -0.89 -16.88
C VAL A 333 -1.53 -0.70 -15.50
N SER A 334 -2.85 -0.70 -15.38
CA SER A 334 -3.54 -0.63 -14.08
C SER A 334 -3.17 -1.82 -13.18
N MET A 335 -3.12 -3.05 -13.72
CA MET A 335 -2.69 -4.23 -12.96
C MET A 335 -1.26 -4.06 -12.45
N LEU A 336 -0.34 -3.58 -13.29
CA LEU A 336 1.04 -3.33 -12.90
C LEU A 336 1.12 -2.32 -11.74
N ILE A 337 0.43 -1.18 -11.85
CA ILE A 337 0.50 -0.10 -10.87
C ILE A 337 -0.19 -0.50 -9.55
N PHE A 338 -1.43 -0.98 -9.60
CA PHE A 338 -2.23 -1.21 -8.41
C PHE A 338 -1.97 -2.56 -7.75
N VAL A 339 -1.57 -3.59 -8.51
CA VAL A 339 -1.39 -4.94 -7.95
C VAL A 339 0.09 -5.28 -7.82
N ILE A 340 0.82 -5.30 -8.94
CA ILE A 340 2.18 -5.84 -9.01
C ILE A 340 3.19 -4.96 -8.25
N LEU A 341 3.08 -3.65 -8.38
CA LEU A 341 3.97 -2.72 -7.71
C LEU A 341 3.55 -2.47 -6.26
N GLY A 342 2.26 -2.61 -5.94
CA GLY A 342 1.71 -2.15 -4.67
C GLY A 342 2.02 -2.99 -3.43
N LEU A 343 2.03 -4.32 -3.53
CA LEU A 343 2.28 -5.15 -2.34
C LEU A 343 3.69 -4.95 -1.75
N PRO A 344 4.78 -4.95 -2.55
CA PRO A 344 6.12 -4.74 -2.03
C PRO A 344 6.37 -3.31 -1.51
N SER A 345 5.71 -2.29 -2.07
CA SER A 345 5.84 -0.90 -1.64
C SER A 345 4.90 -0.50 -0.50
N ALA A 346 3.94 -1.36 -0.12
CA ALA A 346 2.95 -1.03 0.90
C ALA A 346 3.57 -0.70 2.27
N GLY A 347 4.75 -1.27 2.59
CA GLY A 347 5.41 -1.06 3.88
C GLY A 347 4.68 -1.69 5.09
N ALA A 348 3.75 -2.60 4.83
CA ALA A 348 2.82 -3.10 5.82
C ALA A 348 3.29 -4.37 6.56
N THR A 349 3.88 -5.32 5.82
CA THR A 349 4.43 -6.56 6.37
C THR A 349 5.91 -6.41 6.69
N VAL A 350 6.66 -5.76 5.80
CA VAL A 350 8.06 -5.40 5.94
C VAL A 350 8.15 -3.87 6.00
N PRO A 351 8.84 -3.28 7.00
CA PRO A 351 9.00 -1.83 7.08
C PRO A 351 9.79 -1.31 5.88
N LEU A 352 9.52 -0.06 5.46
CA LEU A 352 10.15 0.54 4.26
C LEU A 352 11.67 0.67 4.40
N GLU A 353 12.17 0.70 5.63
CA GLU A 353 13.57 0.74 5.99
C GLU A 353 14.27 -0.59 5.74
N ALA A 354 13.51 -1.70 5.67
CA ALA A 354 14.00 -3.05 5.45
C ALA A 354 13.71 -3.61 4.05
N VAL A 355 13.10 -2.83 3.15
CA VAL A 355 12.96 -3.21 1.73
C VAL A 355 14.07 -2.57 0.87
N PRO A 356 14.39 -3.15 -0.30
CA PRO A 356 15.28 -2.52 -1.27
C PRO A 356 14.90 -1.07 -1.62
N ALA A 357 15.89 -0.23 -1.92
CA ALA A 357 15.71 1.21 -2.15
C ALA A 357 14.67 1.54 -3.24
N PHE A 358 14.54 0.69 -4.26
CA PHE A 358 13.54 0.81 -5.31
C PHE A 358 12.11 0.85 -4.75
N PHE A 359 11.77 -0.04 -3.82
CA PHE A 359 10.42 -0.09 -3.23
C PHE A 359 10.16 1.06 -2.26
N ARG A 360 11.20 1.54 -1.57
CA ARG A 360 11.11 2.74 -0.73
C ARG A 360 10.81 4.00 -1.56
N TRP A 361 11.44 4.12 -2.72
CA TRP A 361 11.15 5.20 -3.67
C TRP A 361 9.73 5.09 -4.21
N LEU A 362 9.32 3.90 -4.63
CA LEU A 362 7.98 3.63 -5.15
C LEU A 362 6.89 3.95 -4.12
N ALA A 363 7.11 3.61 -2.84
CA ALA A 363 6.17 3.88 -1.75
C ALA A 363 5.79 5.37 -1.62
N GLN A 364 6.62 6.31 -2.09
CA GLN A 364 6.31 7.74 -2.00
C GLN A 364 5.04 8.15 -2.76
N PHE A 365 4.71 7.44 -3.83
CA PHE A 365 3.57 7.77 -4.71
C PHE A 365 2.67 6.57 -5.02
N GLU A 366 3.10 5.36 -4.69
CA GLU A 366 2.35 4.16 -5.03
C GLU A 366 1.02 4.07 -4.23
N PRO A 367 -0.13 3.83 -4.90
CA PRO A 367 -1.45 3.90 -4.26
C PRO A 367 -1.66 2.98 -3.05
N MET A 368 -1.21 1.72 -3.11
CA MET A 368 -1.36 0.75 -2.02
C MET A 368 -0.70 1.24 -0.73
N HIS A 369 0.50 1.82 -0.81
CA HIS A 369 1.15 2.42 0.36
C HIS A 369 0.28 3.53 0.99
N GLN A 370 -0.28 4.42 0.16
CA GLN A 370 -1.09 5.55 0.64
C GLN A 370 -2.40 5.05 1.26
N VAL A 371 -3.08 4.10 0.61
CA VAL A 371 -4.30 3.47 1.15
C VAL A 371 -3.99 2.78 2.48
N PHE A 372 -2.87 2.05 2.58
CA PHE A 372 -2.43 1.43 3.82
C PHE A 372 -2.18 2.44 4.95
N LEU A 373 -1.47 3.54 4.69
CA LEU A 373 -1.21 4.57 5.71
C LEU A 373 -2.52 5.15 6.28
N GLY A 374 -3.48 5.48 5.41
CA GLY A 374 -4.77 6.01 5.83
C GLY A 374 -5.58 5.00 6.65
N VAL A 375 -5.68 3.76 6.17
CA VAL A 375 -6.38 2.68 6.89
C VAL A 375 -5.72 2.38 8.24
N ARG A 376 -4.38 2.27 8.29
CA ARG A 376 -3.64 2.04 9.54
C ARG A 376 -3.84 3.17 10.54
N SER A 377 -3.79 4.43 10.08
CA SER A 377 -4.00 5.57 10.96
C SER A 377 -5.40 5.54 11.59
N LEU A 378 -6.43 5.31 10.78
CA LEU A 378 -7.83 5.27 11.23
C LEU A 378 -8.14 4.08 12.15
N LEU A 379 -7.55 2.91 11.88
CA LEU A 379 -7.80 1.71 12.67
C LEU A 379 -6.99 1.65 13.97
N TYR A 380 -5.72 2.07 13.95
CA TYR A 380 -4.80 1.83 15.06
C TYR A 380 -4.25 3.09 15.72
N LEU A 381 -4.20 4.22 15.01
CA LEU A 381 -3.51 5.44 15.46
C LEU A 381 -4.48 6.61 15.64
N ASN A 382 -5.75 6.28 15.95
CA ASN A 382 -6.82 7.23 16.27
C ASN A 382 -7.08 8.30 15.19
N GLY A 383 -6.73 8.03 13.93
CA GLY A 383 -6.88 8.98 12.83
C GLY A 383 -5.97 10.19 12.93
N ASN A 384 -4.82 10.06 13.60
CA ASN A 384 -3.86 11.16 13.71
C ASN A 384 -3.33 11.57 12.32
N ALA A 385 -3.35 12.87 12.03
CA ALA A 385 -2.88 13.46 10.78
C ALA A 385 -1.37 13.18 10.55
N ASP A 386 -0.58 13.25 11.62
CA ASP A 386 0.87 13.03 11.60
C ASP A 386 1.24 11.54 11.51
N ALA A 387 0.29 10.65 11.77
CA ALA A 387 0.46 9.20 11.66
C ALA A 387 0.35 8.67 10.20
N GLY A 388 0.32 9.58 9.23
CA GLY A 388 0.22 9.29 7.80
C GLY A 388 -1.18 9.53 7.21
N LEU A 389 -2.19 9.93 7.99
CA LEU A 389 -3.53 10.20 7.44
C LEU A 389 -3.53 11.41 6.49
N SER A 390 -2.80 12.47 6.84
CA SER A 390 -2.66 13.67 6.00
C SER A 390 -2.01 13.35 4.65
N GLN A 391 -0.92 12.57 4.70
CA GLN A 391 -0.22 12.08 3.51
C GLN A 391 -1.12 11.18 2.67
N ALA A 392 -1.82 10.23 3.30
CA ALA A 392 -2.72 9.31 2.64
C ALA A 392 -3.86 10.04 1.91
N LEU A 393 -4.48 11.03 2.56
CA LEU A 393 -5.51 11.88 1.94
C LEU A 393 -4.93 12.68 0.77
N THR A 394 -3.79 13.35 0.97
CA THR A 394 -3.15 14.18 -0.05
C THR A 394 -2.77 13.39 -1.29
N MET A 395 -2.08 12.26 -1.12
CA MET A 395 -1.62 11.44 -2.24
C MET A 395 -2.77 10.72 -2.94
N THR A 396 -3.81 10.30 -2.21
CA THR A 396 -5.03 9.74 -2.82
C THR A 396 -5.77 10.81 -3.63
N SER A 397 -5.82 12.07 -3.15
CA SER A 397 -6.37 13.20 -3.91
C SER A 397 -5.56 13.48 -5.17
N ILE A 398 -4.22 13.48 -5.08
CA ILE A 398 -3.34 13.65 -6.24
C ILE A 398 -3.59 12.53 -7.26
N GLY A 399 -3.67 11.27 -6.83
CA GLY A 399 -3.98 10.13 -7.69
C GLY A 399 -5.33 10.29 -8.40
N LEU A 400 -6.38 10.69 -7.65
CA LEU A 400 -7.69 10.97 -8.23
C LEU A 400 -7.64 12.10 -9.27
N ILE A 401 -6.97 13.21 -8.98
CA ILE A 401 -6.80 14.33 -9.90
C ILE A 401 -6.07 13.88 -11.17
N ILE A 402 -5.00 13.09 -11.04
CA ILE A 402 -4.28 12.52 -12.18
C ILE A 402 -5.22 11.65 -13.01
N GLY A 403 -6.01 10.77 -12.38
CA GLY A 403 -7.01 9.95 -13.06
C GLY A 403 -8.04 10.78 -13.83
N LEU A 404 -8.63 11.79 -13.18
CA LEU A 404 -9.61 12.69 -13.78
C LEU A 404 -9.03 13.49 -14.96
N LEU A 405 -7.83 14.03 -14.81
CA LEU A 405 -7.17 14.80 -15.87
C LEU A 405 -6.76 13.91 -17.03
N LEU A 406 -6.11 12.77 -16.75
CA LEU A 406 -5.66 11.82 -17.77
C LEU A 406 -6.85 11.31 -18.58
N GLY A 407 -7.89 10.83 -17.90
CA GLY A 407 -9.10 10.34 -18.55
C GLY A 407 -9.86 11.44 -19.26
N GLY A 408 -10.17 12.53 -18.56
CA GLY A 408 -10.99 13.61 -19.07
C GLY A 408 -10.36 14.36 -20.24
N PHE A 409 -9.10 14.77 -20.11
CA PHE A 409 -8.40 15.51 -21.15
C PHE A 409 -8.17 14.67 -22.40
N ILE A 410 -7.64 13.45 -22.25
CA ILE A 410 -7.31 12.61 -23.42
C ILE A 410 -8.58 12.15 -24.14
N THR A 411 -9.62 11.72 -23.42
CA THR A 411 -10.88 11.34 -24.08
C THR A 411 -11.57 12.53 -24.74
N HIS A 412 -11.48 13.73 -24.16
CA HIS A 412 -11.96 14.95 -24.81
C HIS A 412 -11.18 15.28 -26.10
N LEU A 413 -9.85 15.10 -26.10
CA LEU A 413 -9.03 15.25 -27.31
C LEU A 413 -9.38 14.22 -28.39
N TYR A 414 -9.67 12.97 -27.99
CA TYR A 414 -10.12 11.92 -28.91
C TYR A 414 -11.50 12.18 -29.49
N ASP A 415 -12.38 12.85 -28.75
CA ASP A 415 -13.69 13.27 -29.26
C ASP A 415 -13.59 14.48 -30.20
N ARG A 416 -12.57 15.34 -30.04
CA ARG A 416 -12.34 16.54 -30.87
C ARG A 416 -11.56 16.25 -32.15
N SER A 417 -10.62 15.31 -32.10
CA SER A 417 -9.95 14.75 -33.28
C SER A 417 -10.87 13.70 -33.86
N SER A 418 -11.01 13.55 -35.17
CA SER A 418 -12.01 12.70 -35.84
C SER A 418 -11.91 11.17 -35.59
N PHE A 419 -11.24 10.72 -34.53
CA PHE A 419 -11.17 9.37 -33.98
C PHE A 419 -12.45 8.97 -33.21
N HIS A 420 -13.60 9.17 -33.84
CA HIS A 420 -14.86 8.62 -33.35
C HIS A 420 -14.71 7.10 -33.20
N ARG A 421 -15.30 6.52 -32.15
CA ARG A 421 -15.24 5.07 -31.84
C ARG A 421 -15.88 4.19 -32.94
N ILE A 422 -16.36 4.78 -34.03
CA ILE A 422 -17.07 4.13 -35.12
C ILE A 422 -16.14 4.07 -36.35
N PRO A 423 -15.56 2.89 -36.68
CA PRO A 423 -15.09 2.64 -38.03
C PRO A 423 -16.33 2.66 -38.94
N GLY A 424 -16.42 3.64 -39.84
CA GLY A 424 -17.48 3.69 -40.86
C GLY A 424 -18.75 4.48 -40.51
N ALA A 425 -18.80 5.30 -39.46
CA ALA A 425 -19.94 6.23 -39.26
C ALA A 425 -20.10 7.19 -40.44
N VAL A 426 -18.98 7.68 -40.96
CA VAL A 426 -18.94 8.52 -42.16
C VAL A 426 -19.36 7.72 -43.39
N GLU A 427 -18.93 6.46 -43.51
CA GLU A 427 -19.31 5.59 -44.64
C GLU A 427 -20.79 5.19 -44.60
N MET A 428 -21.36 4.94 -43.42
CA MET A 428 -22.80 4.70 -43.24
C MET A 428 -23.62 5.97 -43.46
N ALA A 429 -23.17 7.13 -42.98
CA ALA A 429 -23.86 8.40 -43.24
C ALA A 429 -23.86 8.73 -44.74
N ILE A 430 -22.72 8.58 -45.42
CA ILE A 430 -22.60 8.75 -46.88
C ILE A 430 -23.45 7.69 -47.60
N ALA A 431 -23.46 6.43 -47.15
CA ALA A 431 -24.28 5.38 -47.76
C ALA A 431 -25.78 5.65 -47.61
N VAL A 432 -26.23 6.11 -46.45
CA VAL A 432 -27.64 6.49 -46.18
C VAL A 432 -28.03 7.69 -47.03
N GLU A 433 -27.16 8.69 -47.17
CA GLU A 433 -27.42 9.87 -48.01
C GLU A 433 -27.47 9.52 -49.50
N HIS A 434 -26.56 8.66 -49.98
CA HIS A 434 -26.59 8.14 -51.34
C HIS A 434 -27.85 7.28 -51.61
N GLN A 435 -28.29 6.49 -50.63
CA GLN A 435 -29.47 5.65 -50.76
C GLN A 435 -30.76 6.49 -50.77
N ALA A 436 -30.82 7.55 -49.94
CA ALA A 436 -31.91 8.52 -49.97
C ALA A 436 -31.97 9.29 -51.30
N GLN A 437 -30.83 9.72 -51.86
CA GLN A 437 -30.78 10.37 -53.17
C GLN A 437 -31.17 9.43 -54.32
N TYR A 438 -30.82 8.14 -54.22
CA TYR A 438 -31.21 7.14 -55.22
C TYR A 438 -32.71 6.87 -55.19
N GLN A 439 -33.30 6.73 -54.00
CA GLN A 439 -34.75 6.60 -53.83
C GLN A 439 -35.50 7.84 -54.32
N ALA A 440 -35.01 9.05 -54.02
CA ALA A 440 -35.59 10.30 -54.53
C ALA A 440 -35.53 10.40 -56.06
N ARG A 441 -34.49 9.86 -56.70
CA ARG A 441 -34.39 9.80 -58.17
C ARG A 441 -35.28 8.73 -58.80
N GLN A 442 -35.50 7.61 -58.11
CA GLN A 442 -36.43 6.57 -58.56
C GLN A 442 -37.89 7.05 -58.46
N SER A 443 -38.29 7.65 -57.34
CA SER A 443 -39.63 8.21 -57.19
C SER A 443 -39.89 9.35 -58.18
N ALA A 444 -38.90 10.19 -58.47
CA ALA A 444 -39.01 11.20 -59.53
C ALA A 444 -39.20 10.58 -60.92
N ARG A 445 -38.50 9.47 -61.23
CA ARG A 445 -38.66 8.74 -62.50
C ARG A 445 -40.01 8.06 -62.63
N GLU A 446 -40.49 7.42 -61.57
CA GLU A 446 -41.81 6.79 -61.53
C GLU A 446 -42.93 7.84 -61.68
N SER A 447 -42.79 9.01 -61.04
CA SER A 447 -43.74 10.13 -61.21
C SER A 447 -43.74 10.74 -62.62
N SER A 448 -42.62 10.65 -63.34
CA SER A 448 -42.52 11.13 -64.73
C SER A 448 -43.01 10.12 -65.77
N SER A 449 -43.21 8.85 -65.39
CA SER A 449 -43.82 7.82 -66.23
C SER A 449 -45.33 7.66 -66.03
N GLU A 450 -45.92 8.38 -65.07
CA GLU A 450 -47.35 8.36 -64.73
C GLU A 450 -48.11 9.65 -65.09
N GLN A 451 -47.51 10.55 -65.90
CA GLN A 451 -48.26 11.63 -66.55
C GLN A 451 -48.49 11.29 -68.03
N PRO A 452 -49.74 11.43 -68.51
CA PRO A 452 -50.40 10.52 -69.45
C PRO A 452 -49.88 10.52 -70.89
#